data_AF-A0A7J5GZM0-F1
#
_entry.id   AF-A0A7J5GZM0-F1
#
_cell.length_a   1.000
_cell.length_b   1.000
_cell.length_c   1.000
_cell.angle_alpha   90.00
_cell.angle_beta   90.00
_cell.angle_gamma   90.00
#
_symmetry.space_group_name_H-M   'P 1'
#
loop_
_entity.id
_entity.type
_entity.pdbx_description
1 polymer ?
#
loop_
_entity_poly.entity_id
_entity_poly.type
_entity_poly.pdbx_seq_one_letter_code
_entity_poly.pdbx_strand_id
1 'polypeptide(L)'
;MKAVVLLSKKFFPAHFRAGEATNFKTKVLNGQKRHTCRCNYEYWKKKITALQEKSGTLCLRQWADKPYRSPQESILEVPANMCIVQPLILRRNGLNFTAEVEGHPVKLEDLARNDGLTPSEFAAWFIPVFDKAQETALTFAIIQFTTFRY
;
A
#
# COMPACT_ATOMS: atom_id res chain seq x y z
N MET A 1 -13.49 -1.02 17.12
CA MET A 1 -12.10 -1.53 16.91
C MET A 1 -11.35 -0.55 16.00
N LYS A 2 -10.04 -0.34 16.19
CA LYS A 2 -9.22 0.46 15.25
C LYS A 2 -8.12 -0.40 14.63
N ALA A 3 -7.89 -0.25 13.33
CA ALA A 3 -6.72 -0.80 12.64
C ALA A 3 -5.91 0.37 12.06
N VAL A 4 -4.59 0.35 12.23
CA VAL A 4 -3.71 1.41 11.72
C VAL A 4 -2.94 0.92 10.49
N VAL A 5 -2.88 1.79 9.48
CA VAL A 5 -1.99 1.65 8.31
C VAL A 5 -1.13 2.91 8.23
N LEU A 6 0.20 2.73 8.28
CA LEU A 6 1.17 3.82 8.24
C LEU A 6 1.63 4.09 6.81
N LEU A 7 1.40 5.29 6.31
CA LEU A 7 1.93 5.78 5.03
C LEU A 7 3.28 6.46 5.25
N SER A 8 4.25 6.22 4.37
CA SER A 8 5.57 6.81 4.49
C SER A 8 5.55 8.27 4.07
N LYS A 9 6.20 9.16 4.83
CA LYS A 9 6.37 10.58 4.48
C LYS A 9 7.47 10.79 3.44
N LYS A 10 8.47 9.90 3.43
CA LYS A 10 9.64 9.92 2.53
C LYS A 10 9.86 8.56 1.88
N PHE A 11 10.49 8.53 0.72
CA PHE A 11 10.98 7.27 0.14
C PHE A 11 12.09 6.66 1.01
N PHE A 12 12.09 5.35 1.15
CA PHE A 12 13.02 4.60 2.01
C PHE A 12 14.44 4.53 1.39
N PRO A 13 15.50 4.23 2.17
CA PRO A 13 16.89 4.35 1.71
C PRO A 13 17.27 3.55 0.45
N ALA A 14 16.67 2.37 0.24
CA ALA A 14 16.94 1.54 -0.93
C ALA A 14 16.12 1.93 -2.19
N HIS A 15 15.29 2.98 -2.11
CA HIS A 15 14.54 3.51 -3.27
C HIS A 15 15.37 4.57 -3.99
N PHE A 16 15.29 4.68 -5.33
CA PHE A 16 16.11 5.65 -6.08
C PHE A 16 15.81 7.13 -5.74
N ARG A 17 14.60 7.43 -5.26
CA ARG A 17 14.19 8.74 -4.70
C ARG A 17 14.43 8.88 -3.19
N ALA A 18 15.34 8.11 -2.60
CA ALA A 18 15.52 8.03 -1.15
C ALA A 18 15.57 9.42 -0.47
N GLY A 19 14.81 9.57 0.61
CA GLY A 19 14.75 10.83 1.37
C GLY A 19 13.83 11.91 0.81
N GLU A 20 13.42 11.81 -0.45
CA GLU A 20 12.42 12.72 -1.03
C GLU A 20 11.02 12.47 -0.46
N ALA A 21 10.17 13.50 -0.48
CA ALA A 21 8.80 13.40 0.02
C ALA A 21 7.90 12.56 -0.91
N THR A 22 7.11 11.64 -0.35
CA THR A 22 6.12 10.86 -1.11
C THR A 22 4.85 11.66 -1.41
N ASN A 23 4.56 12.64 -0.54
CA ASN A 23 3.33 13.41 -0.48
C ASN A 23 2.06 12.55 -0.31
N PHE A 24 2.17 11.35 0.27
CA PHE A 24 1.03 10.45 0.42
C PHE A 24 -0.13 11.03 1.22
N LYS A 25 0.12 11.81 2.30
CA LYS A 25 -0.94 12.53 3.02
C LYS A 25 -1.79 13.39 2.08
N THR A 26 -1.17 14.26 1.31
CA THR A 26 -1.85 15.13 0.34
C THR A 26 -2.56 14.32 -0.75
N LYS A 27 -1.92 13.27 -1.28
CA LYS A 27 -2.50 12.40 -2.31
C LYS A 27 -3.72 11.63 -1.81
N VAL A 28 -3.75 11.20 -0.55
CA VAL A 28 -4.93 10.57 0.07
C VAL A 28 -6.06 11.59 0.19
N LEU A 29 -5.77 12.78 0.74
CA LEU A 29 -6.77 13.82 0.94
C LEU A 29 -7.38 14.32 -0.39
N ASN A 30 -6.60 14.32 -1.47
CA ASN A 30 -7.05 14.70 -2.81
C ASN A 30 -7.66 13.52 -3.61
N GLY A 31 -7.83 12.33 -3.02
CA GLY A 31 -8.41 11.16 -3.68
C GLY A 31 -7.55 10.52 -4.78
N GLN A 32 -6.27 10.90 -4.87
CA GLN A 32 -5.32 10.37 -5.85
C GLN A 32 -4.75 9.01 -5.41
N LYS A 33 -4.38 8.88 -4.13
CA LYS A 33 -3.99 7.60 -3.53
C LYS A 33 -5.24 6.95 -2.94
N ARG A 34 -5.69 5.85 -3.55
CA ARG A 34 -6.95 5.15 -3.24
C ARG A 34 -6.74 3.89 -2.40
N HIS A 35 -5.53 3.33 -2.47
CA HIS A 35 -5.12 2.16 -1.71
C HIS A 35 -3.63 2.21 -1.37
N THR A 36 -3.19 1.21 -0.60
CA THR A 36 -1.78 0.94 -0.40
C THR A 36 -1.49 -0.54 -0.54
N CYS A 37 -0.41 -0.88 -1.23
CA CYS A 37 0.09 -2.24 -1.33
C CYS A 37 1.00 -2.59 -0.14
N ARG A 38 0.87 -3.79 0.44
CA ARG A 38 1.62 -4.26 1.61
C ARG A 38 2.01 -5.73 1.51
N CYS A 39 3.16 -6.07 2.09
CA CYS A 39 3.52 -7.47 2.29
C CYS A 39 2.53 -8.16 3.25
N ASN A 40 2.49 -9.50 3.18
CA ASN A 40 1.70 -10.37 4.05
C ASN A 40 0.19 -10.21 3.87
N TYR A 41 -0.33 -10.79 2.79
CA TYR A 41 -1.75 -10.76 2.45
C TYR A 41 -2.63 -11.35 3.56
N GLU A 42 -2.30 -12.54 4.07
CA GLU A 42 -3.11 -13.24 5.09
C GLU A 42 -3.25 -12.44 6.39
N TYR A 43 -2.18 -11.75 6.82
CA TYR A 43 -2.25 -10.84 7.96
C TYR A 43 -3.26 -9.73 7.74
N TRP A 44 -3.20 -9.05 6.58
CA TRP A 44 -4.09 -7.93 6.29
C TRP A 44 -5.52 -8.37 6.04
N LYS A 45 -5.73 -9.51 5.37
CA LYS A 45 -7.05 -10.12 5.19
C LYS A 45 -7.71 -10.36 6.54
N LYS A 46 -7.05 -11.11 7.44
CA LYS A 46 -7.56 -11.36 8.81
C LYS A 46 -7.84 -10.06 9.57
N LYS A 47 -6.96 -9.07 9.45
CA LYS A 47 -7.09 -7.79 10.16
C LYS A 47 -8.27 -6.95 9.66
N ILE A 48 -8.49 -6.89 8.35
CA ILE A 48 -9.61 -6.12 7.77
C ILE A 48 -10.93 -6.86 7.93
N THR A 49 -10.97 -8.20 7.84
CA THR A 49 -12.17 -8.98 8.18
C THR A 49 -12.61 -8.72 9.63
N ALA A 50 -11.70 -8.83 10.60
CA ALA A 50 -12.02 -8.52 12.00
C ALA A 50 -12.43 -7.05 12.22
N LEU A 51 -11.90 -6.14 11.40
CA LEU A 51 -12.29 -4.73 11.41
C LEU A 51 -13.74 -4.55 10.95
N GLN A 52 -14.15 -5.24 9.88
CA GLN A 52 -15.51 -5.22 9.33
C GLN A 52 -16.52 -5.84 10.28
N GLU A 53 -16.23 -7.02 10.83
CA GLU A 53 -17.10 -7.71 11.80
C GLU A 53 -17.42 -6.84 13.02
N LYS A 54 -16.46 -6.01 13.45
CA LYS A 54 -16.60 -5.14 14.62
C LYS A 54 -17.00 -3.71 14.28
N SER A 55 -17.45 -3.45 13.04
CA SER A 55 -17.79 -2.12 12.53
C SER A 55 -16.73 -1.07 12.91
N GLY A 56 -15.47 -1.42 12.74
CA GLY A 56 -14.33 -0.63 13.18
C GLY A 56 -13.96 0.51 12.24
N THR A 57 -12.79 1.09 12.50
CA THR A 57 -12.23 2.20 11.72
C THR A 57 -10.80 1.89 11.30
N LEU A 58 -10.52 2.01 10.01
CA LEU A 58 -9.17 1.99 9.46
C LEU A 58 -8.58 3.41 9.57
N CYS A 59 -7.57 3.57 10.40
CA CYS A 59 -6.87 4.84 10.57
C CYS A 59 -5.63 4.87 9.68
N LEU A 60 -5.66 5.70 8.63
CA LEU A 60 -4.48 6.06 7.86
C LEU A 60 -3.68 7.09 8.66
N ARG A 61 -2.41 6.79 8.91
CA ARG A 61 -1.51 7.63 9.70
C ARG A 61 -0.16 7.77 9.03
N GLN A 62 0.64 8.73 9.46
CA GLN A 62 2.07 8.77 9.17
C GLN A 62 2.85 9.22 10.41
N TRP A 63 4.15 8.98 10.43
CA TRP A 63 5.02 9.55 11.46
C TRP A 63 5.22 11.05 11.20
N ALA A 64 5.19 11.87 12.26
CA ALA A 64 5.40 13.31 12.15
C ALA A 64 6.81 13.64 11.63
N ASP A 65 7.80 12.84 12.05
CA ASP A 65 9.18 12.90 11.56
C ASP A 65 9.79 11.49 11.44
N LYS A 66 10.67 11.08 12.37
CA LYS A 66 11.40 9.80 12.30
C LYS A 66 10.47 8.61 12.58
N PRO A 67 10.45 7.58 11.70
CA PRO A 67 9.70 6.36 11.96
C PRO A 67 10.07 5.74 13.31
N TYR A 68 9.05 5.32 14.07
CA TYR A 68 9.17 4.67 15.39
C TYR A 68 9.79 5.53 16.50
N ARG A 69 10.14 6.80 16.22
CA ARG A 69 10.80 7.72 17.17
C ARG A 69 10.10 9.08 17.25
N SER A 70 8.92 9.20 16.68
CA SER A 70 8.14 10.44 16.68
C SER A 70 6.67 10.12 16.89
N PRO A 71 5.80 11.09 17.23
CA PRO A 71 4.36 10.86 17.24
C PRO A 71 3.81 10.48 15.87
N GLN A 72 2.68 9.78 15.85
CA GLN A 72 1.91 9.56 14.63
C GLN A 72 0.88 10.66 14.45
N GLU A 73 0.76 11.20 13.25
CA GLU A 73 -0.30 12.10 12.85
C GLU A 73 -1.39 11.36 12.06
N SER A 74 -2.65 11.72 12.30
CA SER A 74 -3.79 11.18 11.55
C SER A 74 -3.86 11.81 10.16
N ILE A 75 -4.16 11.00 9.15
CA ILE A 75 -4.41 11.45 7.78
C ILE A 75 -5.91 11.36 7.49
N LEU A 76 -6.48 10.17 7.68
CA LEU A 76 -7.87 9.87 7.37
C LEU A 76 -8.35 8.70 8.23
N GLU A 77 -9.59 8.77 8.68
CA GLU A 77 -10.28 7.66 9.34
C GLU A 77 -11.36 7.12 8.40
N VAL A 78 -11.28 5.84 8.07
CA VAL A 78 -12.17 5.20 7.09
C VAL A 78 -13.04 4.15 7.79
N PRO A 79 -14.37 4.23 7.69
CA PRO A 79 -15.27 3.21 8.21
C PRO A 79 -14.99 1.83 7.58
N ALA A 80 -15.10 0.77 8.36
CA ALA A 80 -14.74 -0.57 7.90
C ALA A 80 -15.51 -1.04 6.66
N ASN A 81 -16.75 -0.59 6.46
CA ASN A 81 -17.58 -0.95 5.30
C ASN A 81 -17.02 -0.42 3.96
N MET A 82 -16.12 0.57 3.98
CA MET A 82 -15.43 1.07 2.79
C MET A 82 -14.12 0.31 2.50
N CYS A 83 -13.57 -0.38 3.50
CA CYS A 83 -12.27 -1.03 3.40
C CYS A 83 -12.40 -2.49 2.96
N ILE A 84 -11.55 -2.93 2.03
CA ILE A 84 -11.35 -4.36 1.74
C ILE A 84 -9.86 -4.65 1.52
N VAL A 85 -9.50 -5.92 1.40
CA VAL A 85 -8.18 -6.36 0.94
C VAL A 85 -8.35 -7.20 -0.31
N GLN A 86 -7.66 -6.84 -1.40
CA GLN A 86 -7.54 -7.67 -2.60
C GLN A 86 -6.13 -8.29 -2.66
N PRO A 87 -5.99 -9.58 -3.01
CA PRO A 87 -4.69 -10.18 -3.27
C PRO A 87 -4.08 -9.61 -4.55
N LEU A 88 -2.83 -9.16 -4.46
CA LEU A 88 -2.02 -8.72 -5.59
C LEU A 88 -0.86 -9.68 -5.77
N ILE A 89 -0.77 -10.32 -6.93
CA ILE A 89 0.42 -11.09 -7.32
C ILE A 89 1.26 -10.19 -8.22
N LEU A 90 2.46 -9.84 -7.76
CA LEU A 90 3.48 -9.22 -8.60
C LEU A 90 4.46 -10.29 -9.07
N ARG A 91 4.77 -10.29 -10.36
CA ARG A 91 5.82 -11.14 -10.93
C ARG A 91 6.92 -10.25 -11.50
N ARG A 92 8.17 -10.54 -11.16
CA ARG A 92 9.34 -9.76 -11.56
C ARG A 92 10.14 -10.52 -12.61
N ASN A 93 10.45 -9.85 -13.72
CA ASN A 93 11.38 -10.31 -14.74
C ASN A 93 12.42 -9.21 -15.00
N GLY A 94 13.58 -9.32 -14.37
CA GLY A 94 14.59 -8.26 -14.36
C GLY A 94 14.07 -6.99 -13.67
N LEU A 95 13.95 -5.89 -14.43
CA LEU A 95 13.38 -4.62 -13.95
C LEU A 95 11.88 -4.47 -14.24
N ASN A 96 11.30 -5.40 -15.01
CA ASN A 96 9.89 -5.36 -15.39
C ASN A 96 9.03 -6.10 -14.38
N PHE A 97 7.80 -5.60 -14.20
CA PHE A 97 6.79 -6.22 -13.36
C PHE A 97 5.51 -6.47 -14.16
N THR A 98 4.92 -7.65 -13.96
CA THR A 98 3.52 -7.90 -14.30
C THR A 98 2.70 -8.05 -13.03
N ALA A 99 1.42 -7.71 -13.11
CA ALA A 99 0.55 -7.67 -11.96
C ALA A 99 -0.79 -8.33 -12.24
N GLU A 100 -1.29 -9.01 -11.22
CA GLU A 100 -2.58 -9.69 -11.25
C GLU A 100 -3.29 -9.41 -9.93
N VAL A 101 -4.55 -8.98 -10.00
CA VAL A 101 -5.41 -8.78 -8.83
C VAL A 101 -6.58 -9.73 -8.94
N GLU A 102 -6.77 -10.58 -7.93
CA GLU A 102 -7.87 -11.56 -7.91
C GLU A 102 -7.98 -12.42 -9.18
N GLY A 103 -6.85 -12.88 -9.72
CA GLY A 103 -6.84 -13.69 -10.95
C GLY A 103 -6.82 -12.90 -12.25
N HIS A 104 -7.02 -11.58 -12.21
CA HIS A 104 -7.17 -10.74 -13.39
C HIS A 104 -5.90 -9.90 -13.64
N PRO A 105 -5.33 -9.90 -14.87
CA PRO A 105 -4.20 -9.03 -15.20
C PRO A 105 -4.56 -7.56 -15.05
N VAL A 106 -3.69 -6.79 -14.38
CA VAL A 106 -3.86 -5.35 -14.19
C VAL A 106 -2.60 -4.62 -14.67
N LYS A 107 -2.80 -3.46 -15.30
CA LYS A 107 -1.69 -2.59 -15.73
C LYS A 107 -0.95 -2.03 -14.51
N LEU A 108 0.37 -2.08 -14.55
CA LEU A 108 1.22 -1.54 -13.47
C LEU A 108 0.99 -0.04 -13.30
N GLU A 109 0.67 0.67 -14.39
CA GLU A 109 0.35 2.10 -14.39
C GLU A 109 -0.89 2.42 -13.55
N ASP A 110 -1.92 1.56 -13.60
CA ASP A 110 -3.14 1.74 -12.84
C ASP A 110 -2.91 1.46 -11.36
N LEU A 111 -2.12 0.41 -11.06
CA LEU A 111 -1.67 0.11 -9.69
C LEU A 111 -0.87 1.25 -9.09
N ALA A 112 0.15 1.72 -9.79
CA ALA A 112 1.01 2.81 -9.36
C ALA A 112 0.21 4.09 -9.13
N ARG A 113 -0.64 4.49 -10.10
CA ARG A 113 -1.47 5.70 -10.01
C ARG A 113 -2.38 5.66 -8.78
N ASN A 114 -3.07 4.55 -8.56
CA ASN A 114 -3.97 4.39 -7.42
C ASN A 114 -3.23 4.18 -6.09
N ASP A 115 -1.95 3.75 -6.11
CA ASP A 115 -1.04 3.80 -4.95
C ASP A 115 -0.39 5.20 -4.78
N GLY A 116 -0.68 6.15 -5.67
CA GLY A 116 -0.14 7.51 -5.58
C GLY A 116 1.35 7.60 -5.95
N LEU A 117 1.83 6.74 -6.83
CA LEU A 117 3.20 6.67 -7.33
C LEU A 117 3.22 6.68 -8.87
N THR A 118 4.37 6.99 -9.46
CA THR A 118 4.62 6.70 -10.88
C THR A 118 4.93 5.21 -11.06
N PRO A 119 4.84 4.65 -12.28
CA PRO A 119 5.16 3.24 -12.52
C PRO A 119 6.59 2.87 -12.10
N SER A 120 7.56 3.75 -12.34
CA SER A 120 8.97 3.52 -11.96
C SER A 120 9.17 3.56 -10.45
N GLU A 121 8.54 4.51 -9.76
CA GLU A 121 8.52 4.58 -8.29
C GLU A 121 7.87 3.35 -7.68
N PHE A 122 6.72 2.94 -8.20
CA PHE A 122 6.02 1.76 -7.72
C PHE A 122 6.88 0.50 -7.91
N ALA A 123 7.44 0.27 -9.10
CA ALA A 123 8.34 -0.86 -9.35
C ALA A 123 9.54 -0.86 -8.38
N ALA A 124 10.23 0.28 -8.25
CA ALA A 124 11.36 0.42 -7.34
C ALA A 124 10.98 0.22 -5.86
N TRP A 125 9.72 0.47 -5.50
CA TRP A 125 9.22 0.22 -4.15
C TRP A 125 9.28 -1.27 -3.78
N PHE A 126 9.10 -2.17 -4.75
CA PHE A 126 9.06 -3.63 -4.51
C PHE A 126 10.38 -4.34 -4.79
N ILE A 127 11.30 -3.75 -5.57
CA ILE A 127 12.60 -4.37 -5.90
C ILE A 127 13.30 -4.97 -4.66
N PRO A 128 13.51 -4.24 -3.55
CA PRO A 128 14.21 -4.80 -2.39
C PRO A 128 13.46 -5.94 -1.69
N VAL A 129 12.13 -6.01 -1.84
CA VAL A 129 11.32 -7.11 -1.29
C VAL A 129 11.58 -8.38 -2.09
N PHE A 130 11.63 -8.28 -3.41
CA PHE A 130 11.98 -9.39 -4.30
C PHE A 130 13.44 -9.83 -4.11
N ASP A 131 14.38 -8.90 -4.00
CA ASP A 131 15.79 -9.22 -3.77
C ASP A 131 15.99 -10.00 -2.46
N LYS A 132 15.25 -9.62 -1.41
CA LYS A 132 15.27 -10.31 -0.12
C LYS A 132 14.62 -11.69 -0.17
N ALA A 133 13.50 -11.83 -0.88
CA ALA A 133 12.78 -13.10 -0.97
C ALA A 133 13.47 -14.11 -1.88
N GLN A 134 14.25 -13.65 -2.86
CA GLN A 134 14.86 -14.49 -3.91
C GLN A 134 13.81 -15.27 -4.73
N GLU A 135 12.62 -14.70 -4.89
CA GLU A 135 11.50 -15.27 -5.66
C GLU A 135 11.18 -14.40 -6.87
N THR A 136 10.57 -14.99 -7.89
CA THR A 136 10.11 -14.27 -9.11
C THR A 136 8.64 -13.86 -9.05
N ALA A 137 7.88 -14.37 -8.08
CA ALA A 137 6.48 -14.03 -7.87
C ALA A 137 6.19 -13.91 -6.37
N LEU A 138 5.50 -12.84 -5.96
CA LEU A 138 5.15 -12.61 -4.56
C LEU A 138 3.72 -12.10 -4.43
N THR A 139 3.04 -12.52 -3.36
CA THR A 139 1.68 -12.10 -3.02
C THR A 139 1.67 -10.97 -1.98
N PHE A 140 0.98 -9.90 -2.31
CA PHE A 140 0.79 -8.69 -1.50
C PHE A 140 -0.71 -8.46 -1.21
N ALA A 141 -0.98 -7.61 -0.23
CA ALA A 141 -2.30 -7.06 0.05
C ALA A 141 -2.45 -5.67 -0.57
N ILE A 142 -3.46 -5.46 -1.39
CA ILE A 142 -3.98 -4.14 -1.71
C ILE A 142 -5.02 -3.80 -0.64
N ILE A 143 -4.68 -2.86 0.26
CA ILE A 143 -5.62 -2.37 1.26
C ILE A 143 -6.36 -1.18 0.67
N GLN A 144 -7.59 -1.43 0.25
CA GLN A 144 -8.48 -0.39 -0.27
C GLN A 144 -9.02 0.43 0.89
N PHE A 145 -8.97 1.77 0.76
CA PHE A 145 -9.56 2.69 1.74
C PHE A 145 -10.51 3.70 1.07
N THR A 146 -11.00 3.32 -0.12
CA THR A 146 -12.07 3.96 -0.88
C THR A 146 -13.02 2.86 -1.37
N THR A 147 -14.09 3.18 -2.12
CA THR A 147 -14.98 2.19 -2.74
C THR A 147 -14.45 1.59 -4.04
N PHE A 148 -13.30 2.07 -4.56
CA PHE A 148 -12.69 1.56 -5.80
C PHE A 148 -12.20 0.11 -5.68
N ARG A 149 -12.36 -0.70 -6.72
CA ARG A 149 -11.89 -2.10 -6.78
C ARG A 149 -11.27 -2.35 -8.16
N TYR A 150 -10.26 -3.23 -8.19
CA TYR A 150 -9.74 -3.80 -9.43
C TYR A 150 -10.61 -4.93 -9.92
#